data_AF-A0A7C5C7V3-F1
#
_entry.id   AF-A0A7C5C7V3-F1
#
_cell.length_a   1.000
_cell.length_b   1.000
_cell.length_c   1.000
_cell.angle_alpha   90.00
_cell.angle_beta   90.00
_cell.angle_gamma   90.00
#
_symmetry.space_group_name_H-M   'P 1'
#
loop_
_entity.id
_entity.type
_entity.pdbx_description
1 polymer ?
#
loop_
_entity_poly.entity_id
_entity_poly.type
_entity_poly.pdbx_seq_one_letter_code
_entity_poly.pdbx_strand_id
1 'polypeptide(L)'
;MNIPTVKFNTNNQSEFYKELRNRVNHYFKERNISKYANFNMKIKTVFMLSLYFVPLVLMLLGVISSIKGVLLLWTVMGFGMSGIGLSVMHDANHGAYSKNKKVNKLLGFLLNFLGGYHKNW
;
A
#
# COMPACT_ATOMS: atom_id res chain seq x y z
N MET A 1 3.14 -17.83 41.08
CA MET A 1 4.37 -17.19 40.61
C MET A 1 3.98 -16.01 39.73
N ASN A 2 4.47 -14.80 40.01
CA ASN A 2 4.23 -13.64 39.17
C ASN A 2 5.35 -13.59 38.12
N ILE A 3 5.04 -13.95 36.88
CA ILE A 3 6.02 -13.92 35.80
C ILE A 3 6.17 -12.46 35.35
N PRO A 4 7.37 -11.86 35.43
CA PRO A 4 7.58 -10.50 34.95
C PRO A 4 7.25 -10.42 33.46
N THR A 5 6.31 -9.55 33.11
CA THR A 5 5.94 -9.30 31.70
C THR A 5 6.96 -8.36 31.07
N VAL A 6 7.65 -8.83 30.03
CA VAL A 6 8.53 -7.99 29.22
C VAL A 6 7.66 -6.93 28.52
N LYS A 7 7.97 -5.66 28.75
CA LYS A 7 7.29 -4.52 28.12
C LYS A 7 8.33 -3.68 27.36
N PHE A 8 7.90 -3.07 26.25
CA PHE A 8 8.72 -2.10 25.55
C PHE A 8 9.03 -0.90 26.46
N ASN A 9 10.29 -0.47 26.49
CA ASN A 9 10.69 0.72 27.22
C ASN A 9 10.19 1.97 26.46
N THR A 10 9.19 2.65 27.02
CA THR A 10 8.61 3.89 26.47
C THR A 10 9.17 5.16 27.11
N ASN A 11 9.89 5.04 28.23
CA ASN A 11 10.30 6.19 29.05
C ASN A 11 11.68 6.73 28.64
N ASN A 12 12.59 5.84 28.22
CA ASN A 12 13.78 6.25 27.49
C ASN A 12 13.44 6.23 26.00
N GLN A 13 13.19 7.40 25.40
CA GLN A 13 13.29 7.53 23.95
C GLN A 13 14.71 7.10 23.58
N SER A 14 14.86 5.89 23.03
CA SER A 14 16.21 5.36 22.80
C SER A 14 16.93 6.28 21.82
N GLU A 15 18.14 6.72 22.20
CA GLU A 15 19.01 7.49 21.31
C GLU A 15 19.18 6.78 19.95
N PHE A 16 19.05 5.44 19.95
CA PHE A 16 18.93 4.62 18.76
C PHE A 16 17.81 5.06 17.78
N TYR A 17 16.58 5.32 18.24
CA TYR A 17 15.49 5.74 17.34
C TYR A 17 15.79 7.09 16.67
N LYS A 18 16.29 8.06 17.45
CA LYS A 18 16.66 9.38 16.94
C LYS A 18 17.78 9.27 15.91
N GLU A 19 18.83 8.52 16.24
CA GLU A 19 19.98 8.31 15.37
C GLU A 19 19.61 7.56 14.09
N LEU A 20 18.80 6.49 14.18
CA LEU A 20 18.28 5.76 13.03
C LEU A 20 17.49 6.69 12.10
N ARG A 21 16.57 7.48 12.65
CA ARG A 21 15.76 8.43 11.87
C ARG A 21 16.63 9.50 11.21
N ASN A 22 17.65 10.00 11.90
CA ASN A 22 18.59 10.98 11.34
C ASN A 22 19.35 10.37 10.16
N ARG A 23 19.95 9.19 10.33
CA ARG A 23 20.71 8.50 9.27
C ARG A 23 19.87 8.19 8.04
N VAL A 24 18.64 7.68 8.23
CA VAL A 24 17.72 7.40 7.11
C VAL A 24 17.36 8.69 6.35
N ASN A 25 17.04 9.78 7.05
CA ASN A 25 16.74 11.06 6.38
C ASN A 25 17.97 11.63 5.67
N HIS A 26 19.16 11.48 6.25
CA HIS A 26 20.42 11.90 5.64
C HIS A 26 20.67 11.17 4.32
N TYR A 27 20.48 9.85 4.29
CA TYR A 27 20.61 9.02 3.09
C TYR A 27 19.80 9.56 1.91
N PHE A 28 18.54 9.94 2.13
CA PHE A 28 17.69 10.50 1.06
C PHE A 28 18.17 11.87 0.59
N LYS A 29 18.58 12.74 1.52
CA LYS A 29 19.04 14.10 1.22
C LYS A 29 20.35 14.09 0.44
N GLU A 30 21.36 13.36 0.90
CA GLU A 30 22.68 13.30 0.27
C GLU A 30 22.62 12.75 -1.15
N ARG A 31 21.77 11.74 -1.39
CA ARG A 31 21.56 11.14 -2.71
C ARG A 31 20.57 11.91 -3.58
N ASN A 32 20.02 13.01 -3.09
CA ASN A 32 18.99 13.81 -3.76
C ASN A 32 17.82 12.96 -4.28
N ILE A 33 17.39 11.97 -3.48
CA ILE A 33 16.26 11.09 -3.80
C ILE A 33 15.09 11.38 -2.87
N SER A 34 13.89 11.32 -3.44
CA SER A 34 12.66 11.48 -2.66
C SER A 34 12.42 10.26 -1.76
N LYS A 35 11.92 10.51 -0.55
CA LYS A 35 11.35 9.48 0.33
C LYS A 35 9.93 9.06 -0.08
N TYR A 36 9.36 9.73 -1.09
CA TYR A 36 8.03 9.45 -1.62
C TYR A 36 8.08 8.63 -2.89
N ALA A 37 6.93 8.15 -3.36
CA ALA A 37 6.82 7.33 -4.57
C ALA A 37 7.58 7.93 -5.77
N ASN A 38 8.43 7.11 -6.37
CA ASN A 38 9.13 7.41 -7.62
C ASN A 38 8.26 7.02 -8.84
N PHE A 39 8.81 7.18 -10.05
CA PHE A 39 8.11 6.84 -11.29
C PHE A 39 7.70 5.36 -11.36
N ASN A 40 8.58 4.44 -10.94
CA ASN A 40 8.28 3.00 -10.93
C ASN A 40 7.11 2.66 -10.01
N MET A 41 6.98 3.34 -8.86
CA MET A 41 5.82 3.17 -7.99
C MET A 41 4.53 3.66 -8.63
N LYS A 42 4.56 4.74 -9.41
CA LYS A 42 3.38 5.20 -10.16
C LYS A 42 2.97 4.21 -11.24
N ILE A 43 3.93 3.65 -11.99
CA ILE A 43 3.65 2.58 -12.97
C ILE A 43 3.03 1.38 -12.25
N LYS A 44 3.64 0.93 -11.15
CA LYS A 44 3.12 -0.18 -10.34
C LYS A 44 1.68 0.11 -9.91
N THR A 45 1.38 1.32 -9.46
CA THR A 45 0.01 1.71 -9.07
C THR A 45 -0.98 1.61 -10.21
N VAL A 46 -0.66 2.18 -11.38
CA VAL A 46 -1.54 2.07 -12.56
C VAL A 46 -1.73 0.59 -12.93
N PHE A 47 -0.65 -0.18 -12.99
CA PHE A 47 -0.70 -1.60 -13.32
C PHE A 47 -1.58 -2.40 -12.36
N MET A 48 -1.42 -2.24 -11.04
CA MET A 48 -2.21 -2.96 -10.05
C MET A 48 -3.68 -2.56 -10.06
N LEU A 49 -3.98 -1.27 -10.28
CA LEU A 49 -5.35 -0.80 -10.47
C LEU A 49 -5.97 -1.39 -11.74
N SER A 50 -5.23 -1.41 -12.85
CA SER A 50 -5.70 -1.99 -14.11
C SER A 50 -5.95 -3.50 -13.98
N LEU A 51 -5.08 -4.25 -13.31
CA LEU A 51 -5.28 -5.68 -13.03
C LEU A 51 -6.57 -5.98 -12.28
N TYR A 52 -7.07 -5.03 -11.47
CA TYR A 52 -8.35 -5.18 -10.78
C TYR A 52 -9.53 -4.64 -11.60
N PHE A 53 -9.48 -3.38 -12.01
CA PHE A 53 -10.63 -2.69 -12.58
C PHE A 53 -10.90 -3.06 -14.04
N VAL A 54 -9.89 -3.37 -14.85
CA VAL A 54 -10.12 -3.75 -16.27
C VAL A 54 -10.89 -5.07 -16.37
N PRO A 55 -10.46 -6.16 -15.71
CA PRO A 55 -11.25 -7.39 -15.68
C PRO A 55 -12.67 -7.20 -15.14
N LEU A 56 -12.83 -6.39 -14.09
CA LEU A 56 -14.14 -6.07 -13.52
C LEU A 56 -15.07 -5.43 -14.55
N VAL A 57 -14.59 -4.40 -15.26
CA VAL A 57 -15.38 -3.71 -16.30
C VAL A 57 -15.71 -4.66 -17.46
N LEU A 58 -14.78 -5.50 -17.91
CA LEU A 58 -15.03 -6.46 -18.99
C LEU A 58 -16.14 -7.46 -18.63
N MET A 59 -16.19 -7.92 -17.38
CA MET A 59 -17.26 -8.79 -16.89
C MET A 59 -18.59 -8.03 -16.78
N LEU A 60 -18.59 -6.81 -16.24
CA LEU A 60 -19.81 -6.01 -16.05
C LEU A 60 -20.46 -5.60 -17.38
N LEU A 61 -19.66 -5.34 -18.41
CA LEU A 61 -20.16 -5.03 -19.76
C LEU A 61 -20.57 -6.28 -20.55
N GLY A 62 -20.40 -7.48 -19.99
CA GLY A 62 -20.72 -8.74 -20.67
C GLY A 62 -19.77 -9.09 -21.83
N VAL A 63 -18.65 -8.38 -22.00
CA VAL A 63 -17.63 -8.66 -23.02
C VAL A 63 -17.05 -10.05 -22.81
N ILE A 64 -16.85 -10.45 -21.55
CA ILE A 64 -16.45 -11.80 -21.15
C ILE A 64 -17.49 -12.37 -20.19
N SER A 65 -18.27 -13.34 -20.66
CA SER A 65 -19.37 -13.96 -19.90
C SER A 65 -19.26 -15.49 -19.78
N SER A 66 -18.30 -16.12 -20.46
CA SER A 66 -18.08 -17.56 -20.34
C SER A 66 -17.55 -17.91 -18.94
N ILE A 67 -17.98 -19.04 -18.37
CA ILE A 67 -17.57 -19.47 -17.03
C ILE A 67 -16.04 -19.51 -16.89
N LYS A 68 -15.34 -20.09 -17.87
CA LYS A 68 -13.87 -20.15 -17.88
C LYS A 68 -13.23 -18.76 -17.94
N GLY A 69 -13.78 -17.86 -18.75
CA GLY A 69 -13.29 -16.48 -18.87
C GLY A 69 -13.46 -15.70 -17.57
N VAL A 70 -14.64 -15.81 -16.94
CA VAL A 70 -14.93 -15.15 -15.66
C VAL A 70 -14.00 -15.66 -14.55
N LEU A 71 -13.77 -16.98 -14.44
CA LEU A 71 -12.84 -17.54 -13.44
C LEU A 71 -11.40 -17.07 -13.65
N LEU A 72 -10.95 -16.95 -14.90
CA LEU A 72 -9.63 -16.40 -15.23
C LEU A 72 -9.55 -14.93 -14.81
N LEU A 73 -10.54 -14.12 -15.16
CA LEU A 73 -10.60 -12.70 -14.80
C LEU A 73 -10.63 -12.50 -13.28
N TRP A 74 -11.36 -13.31 -12.52
CA TRP A 74 -11.32 -13.30 -11.06
C TRP A 74 -9.93 -13.59 -10.50
N THR A 75 -9.23 -14.57 -11.06
CA THR A 75 -7.85 -14.89 -10.65
C THR A 75 -6.93 -13.69 -10.89
N VAL A 76 -7.02 -13.05 -12.06
CA VAL A 76 -6.27 -11.83 -12.39
C VAL A 76 -6.60 -10.70 -11.42
N MET A 77 -7.88 -10.50 -11.10
CA MET A 77 -8.31 -9.51 -10.11
C MET A 77 -7.74 -9.78 -8.71
N GLY A 78 -7.59 -11.04 -8.31
CA GLY A 78 -6.95 -11.42 -7.04
C GLY A 78 -5.51 -10.90 -6.93
N PHE A 79 -4.73 -10.95 -8.03
CA PHE A 79 -3.40 -10.34 -8.08
C PHE A 79 -3.47 -8.81 -7.99
N GLY A 80 -4.42 -8.18 -8.69
CA GLY A 80 -4.64 -6.74 -8.58
C GLY A 80 -5.00 -6.31 -7.15
N MET A 81 -5.94 -7.00 -6.51
CA MET A 81 -6.38 -6.76 -5.14
C MET A 81 -5.22 -6.87 -4.13
N SER A 82 -4.44 -7.95 -4.20
CA SER A 82 -3.28 -8.14 -3.31
C SER A 82 -2.21 -7.06 -3.53
N GLY A 83 -1.91 -6.71 -4.79
CA GLY A 83 -0.97 -5.64 -5.12
C GLY A 83 -1.43 -4.24 -4.68
N ILE A 84 -2.73 -3.95 -4.79
CA ILE A 84 -3.31 -2.70 -4.26
C ILE A 84 -3.13 -2.67 -2.75
N GLY A 85 -3.54 -3.72 -2.02
CA GLY A 85 -3.48 -3.76 -0.56
C GLY A 85 -2.04 -3.71 -0.02
N LEU A 86 -1.16 -4.58 -0.51
CA LEU A 86 0.18 -4.79 0.02
C LEU A 86 1.24 -3.79 -0.48
N SER A 87 0.95 -3.04 -1.54
CA SER A 87 1.91 -2.06 -2.08
C SER A 87 1.33 -0.66 -2.17
N VAL A 88 0.27 -0.45 -2.96
CA VAL A 88 -0.21 0.91 -3.27
C VAL A 88 -0.83 1.57 -2.05
N MET A 89 -1.79 0.88 -1.43
CA MET A 89 -2.55 1.37 -0.30
C MET A 89 -1.73 1.31 1.00
N HIS A 90 -0.94 0.24 1.23
CA HIS A 90 -0.01 0.16 2.36
C HIS A 90 0.91 1.38 2.46
N ASP A 91 1.64 1.71 1.39
CA ASP A 91 2.55 2.86 1.37
C ASP A 91 1.80 4.20 1.53
N ALA A 92 0.58 4.29 0.98
CA ALA A 92 -0.26 5.48 1.12
C ALA A 92 -0.75 5.68 2.55
N ASN A 93 -1.15 4.60 3.25
CA ASN A 93 -1.59 4.64 4.65
C ASN A 93 -0.47 5.04 5.61
N HIS A 94 0.77 4.65 5.33
CA HIS A 94 1.96 5.14 6.04
C HIS A 94 2.38 6.56 5.63
N GLY A 95 1.69 7.17 4.66
CA GLY A 95 2.01 8.51 4.15
C GLY A 95 3.30 8.59 3.33
N ALA A 96 3.82 7.44 2.90
CA ALA A 96 5.04 7.32 2.11
C ALA A 96 4.78 7.47 0.60
N TYR A 97 3.54 7.33 0.13
CA TYR A 97 3.27 7.46 -1.30
C TYR A 97 3.46 8.90 -1.82
N SER A 98 2.95 9.91 -1.11
CA SER A 98 3.03 11.32 -1.53
C SER A 98 3.24 12.29 -0.37
N LYS A 99 3.84 13.45 -0.66
CA LYS A 99 3.87 14.59 0.27
C LYS A 99 2.47 15.14 0.53
N ASN A 100 1.56 15.03 -0.44
CA ASN A 100 0.19 15.50 -0.31
C ASN A 100 -0.68 14.47 0.41
N LYS A 101 -1.13 14.81 1.63
CA LYS A 101 -1.99 13.94 2.46
C LYS A 101 -3.29 13.54 1.75
N LYS A 102 -3.84 14.36 0.86
CA LYS A 102 -5.06 14.03 0.09
C LYS A 102 -4.81 12.87 -0.87
N VAL A 103 -3.64 12.82 -1.51
CA VAL A 103 -3.27 11.71 -2.42
C VAL A 103 -3.13 10.42 -1.63
N ASN A 104 -2.44 10.46 -0.49
CA ASN A 104 -2.32 9.31 0.40
C ASN A 104 -3.70 8.82 0.87
N LYS A 105 -4.57 9.72 1.31
CA LYS A 105 -5.92 9.37 1.74
C LYS A 105 -6.74 8.74 0.61
N LEU A 106 -6.66 9.27 -0.60
CA LEU A 106 -7.36 8.73 -1.77
C LEU A 106 -6.90 7.30 -2.09
N LEU A 107 -5.58 7.08 -2.16
CA LEU A 107 -5.03 5.75 -2.45
C LEU A 107 -5.25 4.76 -1.30
N GLY A 108 -5.17 5.22 -0.04
CA GLY A 108 -5.54 4.43 1.12
C GLY A 108 -7.01 4.01 1.09
N PHE A 109 -7.89 4.87 0.56
CA PHE A 109 -9.32 4.58 0.47
C PHE A 109 -9.65 3.45 -0.52
N LEU A 110 -8.75 3.09 -1.44
CA LEU A 110 -8.94 1.97 -2.36
C LEU A 110 -9.26 0.66 -1.63
N LEU A 111 -8.74 0.45 -0.42
CA LEU A 111 -9.03 -0.75 0.37
C LEU A 111 -10.53 -0.91 0.69
N ASN A 112 -11.26 0.20 0.86
CA ASN A 112 -12.71 0.15 1.10
C ASN A 112 -13.46 -0.38 -0.11
N PHE A 113 -12.99 -0.08 -1.32
CA PHE A 113 -13.53 -0.65 -2.55
C PHE A 113 -13.27 -2.15 -2.67
N LEU A 114 -12.21 -2.63 -2.04
CA LEU A 114 -11.82 -4.05 -2.00
C LEU A 114 -12.44 -4.81 -0.82
N GLY A 115 -13.36 -4.19 -0.07
CA GLY A 115 -14.06 -4.80 1.07
C GLY A 115 -13.30 -4.77 2.40
N GLY A 116 -12.15 -4.12 2.48
CA GLY A 116 -11.40 -3.90 3.73
C GLY A 116 -11.64 -2.51 4.32
N TYR A 117 -11.13 -2.25 5.53
CA TYR A 117 -11.22 -0.91 6.15
C TYR A 117 -9.85 -0.29 6.31
N HIS A 118 -9.60 0.79 5.57
CA HIS A 118 -8.31 1.47 5.49
C HIS A 118 -7.76 2.00 6.83
N LYS A 119 -8.53 2.11 7.91
CA LYS A 119 -7.98 2.53 9.22
C LYS A 119 -7.46 1.35 10.05
N ASN A 120 -7.80 0.12 9.69
CA ASN A 120 -7.35 -1.08 10.39
C ASN A 120 -6.00 -1.61 9.89
N TRP A 121 -5.42 -0.91 8.90
CA TRP A 121 -4.22 -1.29 8.18
C TRP A 121 -3.31 -0.07 8.07
#